data_AF-A0A364NYC7-F1
#
_entry.id   AF-A0A364NYC7-F1
#
_cell.length_a   1.000
_cell.length_b   1.000
_cell.length_c   1.000
_cell.angle_alpha   90.00
_cell.angle_beta   90.00
_cell.angle_gamma   90.00
#
_symmetry.space_group_name_H-M   'P 1'
#
loop_
_entity.id
_entity.type
_entity.pdbx_description
1 polymer ?
#
loop_
_entity_poly.entity_id
_entity_poly.type
_entity_poly.pdbx_seq_one_letter_code
_entity_poly.pdbx_strand_id
1 'polypeptide(L)'
;MARVPSDSNAEIVRRINLTLEGPVAEAMAQLVPELKKLPRRGVLEHVLDNPDLLERCFKAFHANTDKFASLLVDQHNVPVEEANALLACGRSLEDVVAMVVRTHAKRHFRKRLDGESRTLHAGRKKAKPESKGLMDRLVRLFAANQAMPTKSRGRGEVLYEAFKEHLLHDWQVPLVPEYSTLSPQMVRRLGSRILDYKVPEDIRRLRDNPKELPVPSTLPEAIPTFLLSPKARAEAAKAAEKGKPIGLSPSGTAANDPSRMAAAPEGARPAAQTSDRRAKLQDVLTPDQKRLRGAAFTMILLDPTVRGVLPNAEQTVRITGLLSEMGGLPAKLLVGDLGLRTDQLAVTTITLFSALGEDMFRRSFGVPGNLDYVGKFIERAKAAGIDQNTDLAALVAFITKMFANVKKAPQAAVT
;
A
#
# COMPACT_ATOMS: atom_id res chain seq x y z
N MET A 1 -42.25 6.73 -7.89
CA MET A 1 -41.06 6.36 -8.69
C MET A 1 -41.19 4.89 -9.08
N ALA A 2 -41.20 4.56 -10.37
CA ALA A 2 -41.42 3.19 -10.84
C ALA A 2 -40.15 2.34 -10.67
N ARG A 3 -40.27 1.15 -10.04
CA ARG A 3 -39.19 0.15 -10.05
C ARG A 3 -39.23 -0.62 -11.38
N VAL A 4 -38.35 -0.23 -12.31
CA VAL A 4 -37.91 -1.11 -13.40
C VAL A 4 -36.36 -1.17 -13.39
N PRO A 5 -35.73 -2.11 -12.65
CA PRO A 5 -34.27 -2.26 -12.77
C PRO A 5 -33.69 -3.68 -12.62
N SER A 6 -34.48 -4.76 -12.44
CA SER A 6 -33.91 -6.09 -12.18
C SER A 6 -33.21 -6.69 -13.40
N ASP A 7 -33.91 -6.69 -14.53
CA ASP A 7 -33.55 -7.52 -15.68
C ASP A 7 -32.40 -6.87 -16.47
N SER A 8 -32.47 -5.54 -16.62
CA SER A 8 -31.37 -4.72 -17.17
C SER A 8 -30.08 -4.87 -16.34
N ASN A 9 -30.14 -4.89 -15.00
CA ASN A 9 -28.94 -5.06 -14.18
C ASN A 9 -28.36 -6.49 -14.29
N ALA A 10 -29.20 -7.51 -14.43
CA ALA A 10 -28.74 -8.88 -14.69
C ALA A 10 -28.04 -9.01 -16.05
N GLU A 11 -28.56 -8.32 -17.08
CA GLU A 11 -27.95 -8.26 -18.41
C GLU A 11 -26.60 -7.51 -18.39
N ILE A 12 -26.52 -6.37 -17.68
CA ILE A 12 -25.26 -5.62 -17.49
C ILE A 12 -24.20 -6.50 -16.81
N VAL A 13 -24.54 -7.20 -15.72
CA VAL A 13 -23.61 -8.11 -15.03
C VAL A 13 -23.17 -9.26 -15.94
N ARG A 14 -24.09 -9.84 -16.74
CA ARG A 14 -23.76 -10.88 -17.72
C ARG A 14 -22.78 -10.36 -18.78
N ARG A 15 -23.02 -9.16 -19.32
CA ARG A 15 -22.14 -8.50 -20.30
C ARG A 15 -20.75 -8.26 -19.72
N ILE A 16 -20.65 -7.72 -18.50
CA ILE A 16 -19.35 -7.51 -17.83
C ILE A 16 -18.61 -8.85 -17.62
N ASN A 17 -19.29 -9.89 -17.13
CA ASN A 17 -18.64 -11.20 -16.93
C ASN A 17 -18.12 -11.80 -18.25
N LEU A 18 -18.86 -11.68 -19.36
CA LEU A 18 -18.41 -12.10 -20.68
C LEU A 18 -17.19 -11.30 -21.16
N THR A 19 -17.16 -9.99 -20.92
CA THR A 19 -16.00 -9.12 -21.24
C THR A 19 -14.77 -9.49 -20.40
N LEU A 20 -14.98 -9.81 -19.11
CA LEU A 20 -13.94 -10.26 -18.18
C LEU A 20 -13.38 -11.65 -18.54
N GLU A 21 -14.22 -12.59 -18.96
CA GLU A 21 -13.81 -13.94 -19.37
C GLU A 21 -13.18 -14.01 -20.76
N GLY A 22 -13.53 -13.10 -21.66
CA GLY A 22 -13.01 -13.02 -23.03
C GLY A 22 -11.91 -11.96 -23.18
N PRO A 23 -12.18 -10.80 -23.81
CA PRO A 23 -11.15 -9.83 -24.22
C PRO A 23 -10.21 -9.38 -23.09
N VAL A 24 -10.72 -9.17 -21.87
CA VAL A 24 -9.88 -8.77 -20.73
C VAL A 24 -8.96 -9.90 -20.30
N ALA A 25 -9.43 -11.15 -20.25
CA ALA A 25 -8.60 -12.30 -19.93
C ALA A 25 -7.52 -12.54 -21.01
N GLU A 26 -7.84 -12.32 -22.29
CA GLU A 26 -6.89 -12.44 -23.39
C GLU A 26 -5.78 -11.38 -23.32
N ALA A 27 -6.13 -10.12 -23.08
CA ALA A 27 -5.16 -9.04 -22.85
C ALA A 27 -4.33 -9.30 -21.58
N MET A 28 -4.98 -9.67 -20.47
CA MET A 28 -4.32 -9.95 -19.20
C MET A 28 -3.35 -11.14 -19.29
N ALA A 29 -3.66 -12.16 -20.08
CA ALA A 29 -2.78 -13.31 -20.28
C ALA A 29 -1.45 -12.95 -20.97
N GLN A 30 -1.37 -11.81 -21.65
CA GLN A 30 -0.10 -11.30 -22.18
C GLN A 30 0.79 -10.70 -21.07
N LEU A 31 0.17 -10.12 -20.03
CA LEU A 31 0.84 -9.43 -18.92
C LEU A 31 1.12 -10.34 -17.71
N VAL A 32 0.25 -11.33 -17.48
CA VAL A 32 0.30 -12.29 -16.37
C VAL A 32 0.42 -13.71 -16.95
N PRO A 33 1.65 -14.23 -17.15
CA PRO A 33 1.88 -15.51 -17.84
C PRO A 33 1.23 -16.73 -17.19
N GLU A 34 0.87 -16.64 -15.90
CA GLU A 34 0.16 -17.72 -15.18
C GLU A 34 -1.24 -17.96 -15.76
N LEU A 35 -1.92 -16.94 -16.29
CA LEU A 35 -3.23 -17.10 -16.92
C LEU A 35 -3.16 -17.97 -18.18
N LYS A 36 -2.01 -17.99 -18.89
CA LYS A 36 -1.81 -18.88 -20.06
C LYS A 36 -1.83 -20.36 -19.69
N LYS A 37 -1.65 -20.71 -18.41
CA LYS A 37 -1.69 -22.09 -17.90
C LYS A 37 -3.09 -22.53 -17.47
N LEU A 38 -4.04 -21.60 -17.37
CA LEU A 38 -5.41 -21.88 -16.94
C LEU A 38 -6.29 -22.29 -18.13
N PRO A 39 -7.32 -23.11 -17.92
CA PRO A 39 -8.29 -23.43 -18.97
C PRO A 39 -9.06 -22.16 -19.37
N ARG A 40 -9.13 -21.87 -20.69
CA ARG A 40 -9.85 -20.69 -21.23
C ARG A 40 -11.29 -20.57 -20.71
N ARG A 41 -11.96 -21.70 -20.49
CA ARG A 41 -13.27 -21.75 -19.85
C ARG A 41 -13.08 -21.71 -18.33
N GLY A 42 -13.56 -20.66 -17.68
CA GLY A 42 -13.48 -20.49 -16.24
C GLY A 42 -12.21 -19.78 -15.74
N VAL A 43 -11.42 -19.11 -16.61
CA VAL A 43 -10.27 -18.29 -16.17
C VAL A 43 -10.68 -17.30 -15.08
N LEU A 44 -11.80 -16.59 -15.28
CA LEU A 44 -12.32 -15.64 -14.29
C LEU A 44 -12.63 -16.32 -12.95
N GLU A 45 -13.19 -17.54 -12.95
CA GLU A 45 -13.47 -18.29 -11.72
C GLU A 45 -12.17 -18.66 -10.99
N HIS A 46 -11.16 -19.17 -11.71
CA HIS A 46 -9.86 -19.50 -11.15
C HIS A 46 -9.11 -18.28 -10.59
N VAL A 47 -9.22 -17.13 -11.25
CA VAL A 47 -8.67 -15.85 -10.76
C VAL A 47 -9.43 -15.38 -9.53
N LEU A 48 -10.76 -15.41 -9.54
CA LEU A 48 -11.61 -15.02 -8.40
C LEU A 48 -11.47 -15.96 -7.19
N ASP A 49 -10.98 -17.18 -7.36
CA ASP A 49 -10.73 -18.12 -6.26
C ASP A 49 -9.30 -18.00 -5.68
N ASN A 50 -8.39 -17.22 -6.30
CA ASN A 50 -7.00 -17.04 -5.89
C ASN A 50 -6.66 -15.53 -5.66
N PRO A 51 -6.51 -15.08 -4.39
CA PRO A 51 -6.26 -13.68 -4.09
C PRO A 51 -4.94 -13.15 -4.67
N ASP A 52 -3.86 -13.92 -4.63
CA ASP A 52 -2.54 -13.49 -5.09
C ASP A 52 -2.50 -13.34 -6.62
N LEU A 53 -3.26 -14.18 -7.34
CA LEU A 53 -3.41 -14.07 -8.79
C LEU A 53 -4.29 -12.86 -9.17
N LEU A 54 -5.40 -12.64 -8.46
CA LEU A 54 -6.29 -11.50 -8.69
C LEU A 54 -5.57 -10.16 -8.39
N GLU A 55 -4.82 -10.08 -7.28
CA GLU A 55 -4.03 -8.89 -6.94
C GLU A 55 -2.98 -8.59 -8.03
N ARG A 56 -2.32 -9.62 -8.58
CA ARG A 56 -1.37 -9.45 -9.69
C ARG A 56 -2.06 -9.04 -11.00
N CYS A 57 -3.30 -9.47 -11.24
CA CYS A 57 -4.08 -8.98 -12.38
C CYS A 57 -4.42 -7.49 -12.23
N PHE A 58 -4.83 -7.02 -11.04
CA PHE A 58 -5.05 -5.59 -10.80
C PHE A 58 -3.75 -4.76 -10.92
N LYS A 59 -2.63 -5.23 -10.36
CA LYS A 59 -1.32 -4.58 -10.53
C LYS A 59 -0.89 -4.51 -12.00
N ALA A 60 -1.14 -5.56 -12.78
CA ALA A 60 -0.84 -5.58 -14.21
C ALA A 60 -1.75 -4.63 -15.01
N PHE A 61 -3.04 -4.54 -14.67
CA PHE A 61 -4.00 -3.59 -15.23
C PHE A 61 -3.53 -2.14 -15.02
N HIS A 62 -3.31 -1.72 -13.78
CA HIS A 62 -2.88 -0.35 -13.46
C HIS A 62 -1.53 0.03 -14.07
N ALA A 63 -0.63 -0.93 -14.24
CA ALA A 63 0.67 -0.70 -14.86
C ALA A 63 0.64 -0.67 -16.40
N ASN A 64 -0.49 -1.01 -17.04
CA ASN A 64 -0.63 -1.13 -18.49
C ASN A 64 -2.03 -0.71 -18.98
N THR A 65 -2.64 0.32 -18.38
CA THR A 65 -4.02 0.75 -18.70
C THR A 65 -4.20 1.11 -20.18
N ASP A 66 -3.14 1.58 -20.82
CA ASP A 66 -3.03 1.83 -22.26
C ASP A 66 -3.44 0.61 -23.11
N LYS A 67 -3.06 -0.60 -22.70
CA LYS A 67 -3.39 -1.85 -23.40
C LYS A 67 -4.85 -2.27 -23.25
N PHE A 68 -5.58 -1.64 -22.33
CA PHE A 68 -7.01 -1.86 -22.12
C PHE A 68 -7.87 -0.72 -22.67
N ALA A 69 -7.28 0.33 -23.26
CA ALA A 69 -8.02 1.51 -23.76
C ALA A 69 -9.12 1.18 -24.77
N SER A 70 -8.95 0.14 -25.60
CA SER A 70 -9.98 -0.36 -26.53
C SER A 70 -11.14 -1.11 -25.88
N LEU A 71 -10.99 -1.51 -24.61
CA LEU A 71 -12.02 -2.15 -23.79
C LEU A 71 -12.65 -1.18 -22.79
N LEU A 72 -11.93 -0.11 -22.44
CA LEU A 72 -12.37 1.00 -21.60
C LEU A 72 -13.00 2.10 -22.46
N VAL A 73 -14.11 1.79 -23.13
CA VAL A 73 -14.84 2.74 -23.99
C VAL A 73 -16.21 3.10 -23.41
N ASP A 74 -16.69 4.30 -23.72
CA ASP A 74 -18.02 4.81 -23.36
C ASP A 74 -19.13 4.26 -24.28
N GLN A 75 -20.38 4.72 -24.08
CA GLN A 75 -21.52 4.34 -24.92
C GLN A 75 -21.41 4.76 -26.41
N HIS A 76 -20.47 5.64 -26.75
CA HIS A 76 -20.19 6.15 -28.09
C HIS A 76 -18.94 5.50 -28.72
N ASN A 77 -18.32 4.52 -28.04
CA ASN A 77 -17.03 3.89 -28.36
C ASN A 77 -15.82 4.84 -28.30
N VAL A 78 -15.90 5.91 -27.50
CA VAL A 78 -14.77 6.79 -27.20
C VAL A 78 -14.00 6.22 -26.00
N PRO A 79 -12.65 6.13 -26.06
CA PRO A 79 -11.85 5.71 -24.91
C PRO A 79 -12.04 6.60 -23.68
N VAL A 80 -12.09 5.97 -22.51
CA VAL A 80 -12.35 6.60 -21.22
C VAL A 80 -11.08 6.57 -20.37
N GLU A 81 -10.54 7.74 -20.03
CA GLU A 81 -9.35 7.88 -19.18
C GLU A 81 -9.69 7.99 -17.69
N GLU A 82 -10.85 8.54 -17.33
CA GLU A 82 -11.25 8.76 -15.93
C GLU A 82 -11.97 7.53 -15.33
N ALA A 83 -11.57 7.09 -14.13
CA ALA A 83 -12.09 5.86 -13.51
C ALA A 83 -13.58 5.94 -13.07
N ASN A 84 -14.09 7.15 -12.86
CA ASN A 84 -15.48 7.46 -12.49
C ASN A 84 -16.42 7.57 -13.70
N ALA A 85 -15.90 7.75 -14.92
CA ALA A 85 -16.70 7.91 -16.12
C ALA A 85 -17.36 6.60 -16.57
N LEU A 86 -18.50 6.70 -17.25
CA LEU A 86 -19.36 5.56 -17.58
C LEU A 86 -18.86 4.83 -18.84
N LEU A 87 -18.54 3.56 -18.69
CA LEU A 87 -18.25 2.64 -19.80
C LEU A 87 -19.54 2.31 -20.59
N ALA A 88 -19.39 1.75 -21.79
CA ALA A 88 -20.45 1.22 -22.64
C ALA A 88 -21.40 0.23 -21.93
N CYS A 89 -20.96 -0.35 -20.81
CA CYS A 89 -21.77 -1.23 -19.99
C CYS A 89 -22.77 -0.50 -19.05
N GLY A 90 -22.72 0.84 -18.96
CA GLY A 90 -23.54 1.65 -18.05
C GLY A 90 -23.02 1.70 -16.61
N ARG A 91 -21.72 1.40 -16.41
CA ARG A 91 -21.04 1.37 -15.11
C ARG A 91 -19.69 2.07 -15.21
N SER A 92 -19.22 2.67 -14.12
CA SER A 92 -17.85 3.18 -14.06
C SER A 92 -16.84 2.03 -13.90
N LEU A 93 -15.56 2.30 -14.15
CA LEU A 93 -14.49 1.34 -13.91
C LEU A 93 -14.42 0.97 -12.42
N GLU A 94 -14.58 1.94 -11.52
CA GLU A 94 -14.67 1.71 -10.07
C GLU A 94 -15.81 0.75 -9.69
N ASP A 95 -16.98 0.89 -10.30
CA ASP A 95 -18.13 0.00 -10.06
C ASP A 95 -17.82 -1.45 -10.49
N VAL A 96 -17.10 -1.62 -11.60
CA VAL A 96 -16.63 -2.93 -12.10
C VAL A 96 -15.57 -3.52 -11.16
N VAL A 97 -14.58 -2.74 -10.71
CA VAL A 97 -13.57 -3.16 -9.72
C VAL A 97 -14.25 -3.61 -8.44
N ALA A 98 -15.15 -2.79 -7.88
CA ALA A 98 -15.93 -3.13 -6.70
C ALA A 98 -16.75 -4.42 -6.89
N MET A 99 -17.33 -4.64 -8.08
CA MET A 99 -18.05 -5.89 -8.38
C MET A 99 -17.12 -7.12 -8.38
N VAL A 100 -15.92 -7.02 -8.94
CA VAL A 100 -14.91 -8.10 -8.93
C VAL A 100 -14.46 -8.40 -7.50
N VAL A 101 -14.11 -7.38 -6.72
CA VAL A 101 -13.68 -7.51 -5.31
C VAL A 101 -14.80 -8.11 -4.45
N ARG A 102 -16.05 -7.65 -4.60
CA ARG A 102 -17.23 -8.23 -3.92
C ARG A 102 -17.42 -9.70 -4.30
N THR A 103 -17.25 -10.06 -5.57
CA THR A 103 -17.41 -11.45 -6.03
C THR A 103 -16.33 -12.36 -5.48
N HIS A 104 -15.07 -11.92 -5.48
CA HIS A 104 -13.95 -12.62 -4.85
C HIS A 104 -14.19 -12.83 -3.34
N ALA A 105 -14.53 -11.76 -2.61
CA ALA A 105 -14.82 -11.83 -1.17
C ALA A 105 -16.00 -12.77 -0.87
N LYS A 106 -17.08 -12.70 -1.65
CA LYS A 106 -18.25 -13.59 -1.49
C LYS A 106 -17.88 -15.07 -1.69
N ARG A 107 -17.07 -15.37 -2.72
CA ARG A 107 -16.53 -16.71 -2.97
C ARG A 107 -15.67 -17.18 -1.79
N HIS A 108 -14.70 -16.37 -1.37
CA HIS A 108 -13.79 -16.70 -0.27
C HIS A 108 -14.51 -16.92 1.06
N PHE A 109 -15.43 -16.02 1.45
CA PHE A 109 -16.19 -16.13 2.70
C PHE A 109 -17.05 -17.38 2.73
N ARG A 110 -17.73 -17.72 1.62
CA ARG A 110 -18.52 -18.96 1.53
C ARG A 110 -17.61 -20.19 1.58
N LYS A 111 -16.53 -20.21 0.80
CA LYS A 111 -15.55 -21.30 0.78
C LYS A 111 -15.00 -21.59 2.18
N ARG A 112 -14.65 -20.56 2.94
CA ARG A 112 -14.01 -20.66 4.26
C ARG A 112 -14.97 -20.85 5.44
N LEU A 113 -16.17 -20.25 5.41
CA LEU A 113 -17.11 -20.27 6.55
C LEU A 113 -18.28 -21.25 6.41
N ASP A 114 -18.64 -21.62 5.17
CA ASP A 114 -19.68 -22.63 4.89
C ASP A 114 -19.10 -23.96 4.37
N GLY A 115 -17.79 -23.99 4.06
CA GLY A 115 -17.05 -25.15 3.57
C GLY A 115 -17.26 -25.42 2.06
N GLU A 116 -16.29 -26.07 1.42
CA GLU A 116 -16.38 -26.47 0.00
C GLU A 116 -17.58 -27.40 -0.28
N SER A 117 -18.03 -28.18 0.72
CA SER A 117 -19.14 -29.14 0.60
C SER A 117 -20.53 -28.52 0.37
N ARG A 118 -20.68 -27.19 0.44
CA ARG A 118 -21.91 -26.46 0.09
C ARG A 118 -21.88 -25.85 -1.33
N THR A 119 -21.37 -26.63 -2.29
CA THR A 119 -21.71 -26.40 -3.71
C THR A 119 -23.23 -26.40 -3.88
N LEU A 120 -23.72 -25.59 -4.83
CA LEU A 120 -25.14 -25.24 -5.02
C LEU A 120 -26.03 -26.41 -5.50
N HIS A 121 -25.58 -27.66 -5.38
CA HIS A 121 -26.30 -28.87 -5.77
C HIS A 121 -26.64 -29.81 -4.60
N ALA A 122 -26.19 -29.52 -3.37
CA ALA A 122 -26.54 -30.29 -2.17
C ALA A 122 -28.04 -30.30 -1.83
N GLY A 123 -28.85 -29.44 -2.45
CA GLY A 123 -30.32 -29.46 -2.37
C GLY A 123 -31.00 -30.63 -3.10
N ARG A 124 -30.25 -31.50 -3.79
CA ARG A 124 -30.79 -32.64 -4.55
C ARG A 124 -30.25 -34.00 -4.11
N LYS A 125 -29.91 -34.17 -2.82
CA LYS A 125 -29.90 -35.52 -2.22
C LYS A 125 -31.33 -36.06 -2.26
N LYS A 126 -31.63 -36.92 -3.24
CA LYS A 126 -32.83 -37.76 -3.25
C LYS A 126 -32.88 -38.50 -1.91
N ALA A 127 -33.78 -38.11 -1.02
CA ALA A 127 -34.20 -39.01 0.05
C ALA A 127 -34.72 -40.27 -0.63
N LYS A 128 -34.17 -41.44 -0.28
CA LYS A 128 -34.78 -42.71 -0.69
C LYS A 128 -36.22 -42.70 -0.18
N PRO A 129 -37.24 -42.98 -1.01
CA PRO A 129 -38.59 -43.15 -0.53
C PRO A 129 -38.67 -44.50 0.18
N GLU A 130 -38.28 -44.54 1.45
CA GLU A 130 -38.72 -45.61 2.34
C GLU A 130 -40.23 -45.46 2.51
N SER A 131 -40.94 -46.52 2.15
CA SER A 131 -42.40 -46.58 2.07
C SER A 131 -43.05 -46.20 3.39
N LYS A 132 -43.89 -45.16 3.39
CA LYS A 132 -44.83 -44.87 4.49
C LYS A 132 -46.26 -44.82 3.97
N GLY A 133 -47.14 -45.46 4.73
CA GLY A 133 -48.53 -45.71 4.35
C GLY A 133 -49.46 -44.49 4.44
N LEU A 134 -50.73 -44.74 4.15
CA LEU A 134 -51.79 -43.74 3.92
C LEU A 134 -51.93 -42.67 5.02
N MET A 135 -51.62 -42.98 6.28
CA MET A 135 -51.70 -42.01 7.39
C MET A 135 -50.79 -40.78 7.22
N ASP A 136 -49.63 -40.91 6.57
CA ASP A 136 -48.68 -39.78 6.38
C ASP A 136 -49.21 -38.71 5.42
N ARG A 137 -50.20 -39.07 4.56
CA ARG A 137 -50.86 -38.11 3.65
C ARG A 137 -51.90 -37.24 4.35
N LEU A 138 -52.57 -37.74 5.40
CA LEU A 138 -53.57 -36.98 6.15
C LEU A 138 -52.93 -35.89 7.03
N VAL A 139 -51.81 -36.20 7.70
CA VAL A 139 -51.08 -35.22 8.53
C VAL A 139 -50.51 -34.07 7.67
N ARG A 140 -50.08 -34.36 6.44
CA ARG A 140 -49.55 -33.34 5.51
C ARG A 140 -50.58 -32.31 5.04
N LEU A 141 -51.86 -32.65 5.00
CA LEU A 141 -52.91 -31.69 4.62
C LEU A 141 -53.20 -30.68 5.74
N PHE A 142 -53.05 -31.07 7.01
CA PHE A 142 -53.18 -30.15 8.15
C PHE A 142 -51.91 -29.31 8.42
N ALA A 143 -50.73 -29.78 8.00
CA ALA A 143 -49.46 -29.05 8.15
C ALA A 143 -49.23 -27.97 7.05
N ALA A 144 -50.09 -27.88 6.03
CA ALA A 144 -49.87 -27.06 4.83
C ALA A 144 -49.89 -25.53 5.05
N ASN A 145 -50.24 -25.05 6.25
CA ASN A 145 -50.23 -23.62 6.60
C ASN A 145 -48.92 -23.13 7.27
N GLN A 146 -47.89 -23.98 7.38
CA GLN A 146 -46.60 -23.53 7.93
C GLN A 146 -45.73 -22.87 6.86
N ALA A 147 -45.22 -21.68 7.19
CA ALA A 147 -44.54 -20.77 6.27
C ALA A 147 -43.38 -21.42 5.50
N MET A 148 -43.20 -21.01 4.23
CA MET A 148 -42.09 -21.47 3.40
C MET A 148 -40.75 -21.28 4.13
N PRO A 149 -39.90 -22.32 4.25
CA PRO A 149 -38.66 -22.22 4.99
C PRO A 149 -37.72 -21.22 4.30
N THR A 150 -37.51 -20.08 4.94
CA THR A 150 -36.51 -19.10 4.52
C THR A 150 -35.15 -19.79 4.50
N LYS A 151 -34.56 -19.94 3.30
CA LYS A 151 -33.25 -20.59 3.12
C LYS A 151 -32.26 -19.98 4.11
N SER A 152 -31.79 -20.78 5.07
CA SER A 152 -30.88 -20.29 6.12
C SER A 152 -29.61 -19.75 5.46
N ARG A 153 -29.37 -18.44 5.62
CA ARG A 153 -28.22 -17.78 5.01
C ARG A 153 -26.95 -18.39 5.59
N GLY A 154 -26.03 -18.77 4.71
CA GLY A 154 -24.73 -19.31 5.13
C GLY A 154 -23.93 -18.29 5.93
N ARG A 155 -22.99 -18.75 6.76
CA ARG A 155 -22.13 -17.87 7.56
C ARG A 155 -21.33 -16.92 6.66
N GLY A 156 -20.87 -17.40 5.50
CA GLY A 156 -20.19 -16.59 4.50
C GLY A 156 -21.09 -15.54 3.86
N GLU A 157 -22.37 -15.86 3.63
CA GLU A 157 -23.36 -14.91 3.10
C GLU A 157 -23.68 -13.80 4.11
N VAL A 158 -23.82 -14.14 5.40
CA VAL A 158 -24.08 -13.16 6.47
C VAL A 158 -22.88 -12.22 6.68
N LEU A 159 -21.65 -12.71 6.57
CA LEU A 159 -20.46 -11.87 6.61
C LEU A 159 -20.33 -11.01 5.34
N TYR A 160 -20.61 -11.57 4.16
CA TYR A 160 -20.60 -10.83 2.89
C TYR A 160 -21.58 -9.65 2.92
N GLU A 161 -22.83 -9.84 3.34
CA GLU A 161 -23.80 -8.74 3.42
C GLU A 161 -23.43 -7.67 4.47
N ALA A 162 -22.58 -7.99 5.46
CA ALA A 162 -22.01 -6.98 6.36
C ALA A 162 -20.85 -6.19 5.73
N PHE A 163 -20.13 -6.78 4.78
CA PHE A 163 -18.95 -6.20 4.12
C PHE A 163 -19.24 -5.50 2.78
N LYS A 164 -20.32 -5.87 2.09
CA LYS A 164 -20.63 -5.51 0.70
C LYS A 164 -20.53 -4.01 0.39
N GLU A 165 -20.94 -3.15 1.31
CA GLU A 165 -20.90 -1.68 1.17
C GLU A 165 -19.49 -1.11 1.35
N HIS A 166 -18.56 -1.88 1.92
CA HIS A 166 -17.17 -1.50 2.18
C HIS A 166 -16.17 -2.28 1.33
N LEU A 167 -16.64 -3.12 0.39
CA LEU A 167 -15.81 -3.78 -0.62
C LEU A 167 -15.92 -2.98 -1.91
N LEU A 168 -14.98 -2.05 -2.10
CA LEU A 168 -15.00 -1.02 -3.13
C LEU A 168 -13.72 -1.01 -3.98
N HIS A 169 -12.57 -1.36 -3.38
CA HIS A 169 -11.26 -1.13 -3.99
C HIS A 169 -10.46 -2.43 -4.15
N ASP A 170 -9.63 -2.48 -5.19
CA ASP A 170 -8.74 -3.59 -5.51
C ASP A 170 -7.67 -3.87 -4.43
N TRP A 171 -7.17 -2.84 -3.75
CA TRP A 171 -6.23 -3.00 -2.62
C TRP A 171 -6.79 -3.86 -1.48
N GLN A 172 -8.09 -4.10 -1.44
CA GLN A 172 -8.75 -4.96 -0.45
C GLN A 172 -8.62 -6.45 -0.75
N VAL A 173 -8.26 -6.86 -1.97
CA VAL A 173 -8.08 -8.28 -2.37
C VAL A 173 -7.15 -9.05 -1.41
N PRO A 174 -5.90 -8.62 -1.13
CA PRO A 174 -5.03 -9.30 -0.18
C PRO A 174 -5.54 -9.30 1.27
N LEU A 175 -6.53 -8.47 1.61
CA LEU A 175 -7.12 -8.39 2.95
C LEU A 175 -8.31 -9.34 3.13
N VAL A 176 -8.94 -9.82 2.04
CA VAL A 176 -10.10 -10.73 2.08
C VAL A 176 -9.85 -11.99 2.93
N PRO A 177 -8.68 -12.65 2.89
CA PRO A 177 -8.37 -13.75 3.80
C PRO A 177 -8.44 -13.37 5.29
N GLU A 178 -8.04 -12.16 5.68
CA GLU A 178 -8.13 -11.72 7.07
C GLU A 178 -9.53 -11.21 7.43
N TYR A 179 -10.21 -10.52 6.51
CA TYR A 179 -11.62 -10.11 6.64
C TYR A 179 -12.55 -11.28 6.97
N SER A 180 -12.26 -12.46 6.42
CA SER A 180 -13.01 -13.70 6.71
C SER A 180 -12.94 -14.15 8.18
N THR A 181 -12.00 -13.61 8.97
CA THR A 181 -11.84 -13.91 10.40
C THR A 181 -12.63 -12.96 11.30
N LEU A 182 -13.17 -11.85 10.76
CA LEU A 182 -13.98 -10.89 11.51
C LEU A 182 -15.41 -11.37 11.70
N SER A 183 -16.06 -10.93 12.79
CA SER A 183 -17.49 -11.17 13.00
C SER A 183 -18.35 -10.16 12.23
N PRO A 184 -19.56 -10.53 11.75
CA PRO A 184 -20.46 -9.58 11.09
C PRO A 184 -20.87 -8.39 11.98
N GLN A 185 -20.85 -8.56 13.31
CA GLN A 185 -21.08 -7.49 14.28
C GLN A 185 -19.91 -6.50 14.32
N MET A 186 -18.66 -6.99 14.25
CA MET A 186 -17.47 -6.14 14.17
C MET A 186 -17.51 -5.23 12.95
N VAL A 187 -17.78 -5.82 11.78
CA VAL A 187 -17.82 -5.10 10.49
C VAL A 187 -18.87 -3.99 10.53
N ARG A 188 -20.09 -4.28 11.00
CA ARG A 188 -21.16 -3.27 11.14
C ARG A 188 -20.83 -2.17 12.14
N ARG A 189 -20.06 -2.47 13.20
CA ARG A 189 -19.64 -1.48 14.20
C ARG A 189 -18.49 -0.61 13.70
N LEU A 190 -17.63 -1.13 12.84
CA LEU A 190 -16.61 -0.35 12.13
C LEU A 190 -17.24 0.55 11.06
N GLY A 191 -18.21 0.02 10.31
CA GLY A 191 -18.78 0.72 9.16
C GLY A 191 -17.69 1.11 8.16
N SER A 192 -17.76 2.34 7.65
CA SER A 192 -16.75 2.90 6.74
C SER A 192 -15.32 2.89 7.28
N ARG A 193 -15.11 2.91 8.61
CA ARG A 193 -13.76 2.87 9.21
C ARG A 193 -13.00 1.58 8.90
N ILE A 194 -13.66 0.54 8.40
CA ILE A 194 -12.95 -0.66 7.93
C ILE A 194 -12.01 -0.37 6.75
N LEU A 195 -12.27 0.73 6.00
CA LEU A 195 -11.44 1.20 4.90
C LEU A 195 -10.11 1.83 5.35
N ASP A 196 -10.02 2.25 6.62
CA ASP A 196 -8.79 2.82 7.19
C ASP A 196 -7.71 1.73 7.38
N TYR A 197 -8.13 0.47 7.53
CA TYR A 197 -7.27 -0.66 7.86
C TYR A 197 -6.74 -1.36 6.59
N LYS A 198 -5.78 -0.71 5.93
CA LYS A 198 -5.17 -1.16 4.67
C LYS A 198 -4.11 -2.28 4.82
N VAL A 199 -3.89 -2.80 6.03
CA VAL A 199 -2.79 -3.73 6.36
C VAL A 199 -3.33 -5.01 7.03
N PRO A 200 -2.91 -6.23 6.61
CA PRO A 200 -3.40 -7.49 7.19
C PRO A 200 -3.25 -7.58 8.72
N GLU A 201 -2.12 -7.09 9.24
CA GLU A 201 -1.78 -7.09 10.66
C GLU A 201 -2.79 -6.29 11.50
N ASP A 202 -3.37 -5.21 10.96
CA ASP A 202 -4.39 -4.45 11.70
C ASP A 202 -5.74 -5.15 11.74
N ILE A 203 -6.09 -5.90 10.68
CA ILE A 203 -7.29 -6.74 10.68
C ILE A 203 -7.17 -7.86 11.72
N ARG A 204 -5.96 -8.42 11.90
CA ARG A 204 -5.66 -9.36 13.00
C ARG A 204 -5.79 -8.68 14.36
N ARG A 205 -5.23 -7.47 14.55
CA ARG A 205 -5.38 -6.69 15.80
C ARG A 205 -6.85 -6.38 16.13
N LEU A 206 -7.67 -6.06 15.13
CA LEU A 206 -9.12 -5.83 15.28
C LEU A 206 -9.87 -7.09 15.72
N ARG A 207 -9.49 -8.26 15.21
CA ARG A 207 -10.02 -9.57 15.65
C ARG A 207 -9.66 -9.85 17.10
N ASP A 208 -8.38 -9.64 17.46
CA ASP A 208 -7.83 -10.03 18.76
C ASP A 208 -8.27 -9.07 19.89
N ASN A 209 -8.42 -7.78 19.60
CA ASN A 209 -8.90 -6.75 20.53
C ASN A 209 -10.26 -6.18 20.07
N PRO A 210 -11.38 -6.92 20.20
CA PRO A 210 -12.66 -6.47 19.68
C PRO A 210 -13.33 -5.37 20.52
N LYS A 211 -12.77 -4.96 21.67
CA LYS A 211 -13.32 -3.87 22.51
C LYS A 211 -12.67 -2.52 22.24
N GLU A 212 -11.36 -2.51 22.02
CA GLU A 212 -10.55 -1.32 21.79
C GLU A 212 -10.17 -1.30 20.31
N LEU A 213 -10.65 -0.30 19.57
CA LEU A 213 -10.34 -0.19 18.15
C LEU A 213 -8.87 0.27 18.01
N PRO A 214 -7.94 -0.58 17.52
CA PRO A 214 -6.57 -0.15 17.32
C PRO A 214 -6.55 1.03 16.36
N VAL A 215 -5.66 1.99 16.61
CA VAL A 215 -5.35 3.03 15.62
C VAL A 215 -4.91 2.28 14.35
N PRO A 216 -5.53 2.52 13.18
CA PRO A 216 -5.08 1.93 11.93
C PRO A 216 -3.59 2.21 11.75
N SER A 217 -2.79 1.22 11.36
CA SER A 217 -1.42 1.49 10.95
C SER A 217 -1.50 2.32 9.68
N THR A 218 -1.35 3.63 9.84
CA THR A 218 -1.29 4.54 8.70
C THR A 218 -0.16 4.09 7.81
N LEU A 219 -0.48 3.53 6.64
CA LEU A 219 0.38 3.71 5.47
C LEU A 219 0.57 5.24 5.37
N PRO A 220 1.79 5.74 5.52
CA PRO A 220 1.97 7.14 5.92
C PRO A 220 1.68 8.11 4.76
N GLU A 221 0.43 8.54 4.63
CA GLU A 221 0.09 9.85 4.04
C GLU A 221 0.47 10.97 5.05
N ALA A 222 0.32 10.69 6.35
CA ALA A 222 0.73 11.59 7.42
C ALA A 222 2.23 11.44 7.73
N ILE A 223 3.03 12.38 7.22
CA ILE A 223 4.47 12.44 7.47
C ILE A 223 4.72 12.69 8.97
N PRO A 224 5.57 11.90 9.66
CA PRO A 224 5.76 11.99 11.11
C PRO A 224 6.04 13.40 11.62
N THR A 225 5.42 13.79 12.74
CA THR A 225 5.47 15.15 13.31
C THR A 225 6.90 15.66 13.53
N PHE A 226 7.84 14.75 13.82
CA PHE A 226 9.24 15.12 13.98
C PHE A 226 9.91 15.58 12.67
N LEU A 227 9.38 15.21 11.49
CA LEU A 227 9.81 15.68 10.16
C LEU A 227 9.12 16.96 9.67
N LEU A 228 8.00 17.37 10.28
CA LEU A 228 7.43 18.70 10.02
C LEU A 228 8.45 19.80 10.36
N SER A 229 8.57 20.82 9.51
CA SER A 229 9.40 22.00 9.77
C SER A 229 8.88 22.74 11.01
N PRO A 230 9.69 23.57 11.71
CA PRO A 230 9.22 24.33 12.86
C PRO A 230 7.97 25.18 12.56
N LYS A 231 7.89 25.74 11.34
CA LYS A 231 6.71 26.46 10.83
C LYS A 231 5.49 25.54 10.67
N ALA A 232 5.64 24.40 10.01
CA ALA A 232 4.55 23.45 9.83
C ALA A 232 4.08 22.81 11.16
N ARG A 233 4.98 22.63 12.14
CA ARG A 233 4.60 22.24 13.51
C ARG A 233 3.80 23.34 14.21
N ALA A 234 4.21 24.61 14.07
CA ALA A 234 3.48 25.74 14.65
C ALA A 234 2.09 25.92 14.00
N GLU A 235 1.95 25.65 12.70
CA GLU A 235 0.67 25.68 11.98
C GLU A 235 -0.23 24.49 12.38
N ALA A 236 0.32 23.28 12.51
CA ALA A 236 -0.42 22.11 13.01
C ALA A 236 -0.85 22.26 14.49
N ALA A 237 0.00 22.85 15.33
CA ALA A 237 -0.34 23.19 16.71
C ALA A 237 -1.46 24.26 16.77
N LYS A 238 -1.34 25.34 16.00
CA LYS A 238 -2.39 26.37 15.88
C LYS A 238 -3.72 25.85 15.31
N ALA A 239 -3.69 24.79 14.51
CA ALA A 239 -4.91 24.12 14.05
C ALA A 239 -5.60 23.32 15.18
N ALA A 240 -4.84 22.72 16.10
CA ALA A 240 -5.37 22.06 17.29
C ALA A 240 -5.82 23.05 18.39
N GLU A 241 -5.22 24.23 18.47
CA GLU A 241 -5.49 25.25 19.50
C GLU A 241 -6.66 26.20 19.21
N LYS A 242 -7.28 26.14 18.04
CA LYS A 242 -8.41 27.03 17.63
C LYS A 242 -9.73 26.82 18.39
N GLY A 243 -9.67 26.24 19.59
CA GLY A 243 -10.79 25.94 20.49
C GLY A 243 -10.91 26.84 21.73
N LYS A 244 -10.29 28.02 21.80
CA LYS A 244 -10.56 29.05 22.83
C LYS A 244 -10.15 30.48 22.39
N PRO A 245 -10.78 31.56 22.92
CA PRO A 245 -10.62 32.90 22.34
C PRO A 245 -9.59 33.81 23.04
N ILE A 246 -8.83 34.51 22.19
CA ILE A 246 -8.43 35.94 22.23
C ILE A 246 -7.86 36.53 23.54
N GLY A 247 -6.61 37.02 23.44
CA GLY A 247 -6.00 38.07 24.26
C GLY A 247 -5.02 38.91 23.40
N LEU A 248 -4.85 40.20 23.70
CA LEU A 248 -4.24 41.20 22.79
C LEU A 248 -2.72 41.44 22.94
N SER A 249 -2.12 41.95 21.84
CA SER A 249 -0.99 42.89 21.64
C SER A 249 -0.36 43.62 22.86
N PRO A 250 0.91 44.13 22.80
CA PRO A 250 1.43 44.95 21.68
C PRO A 250 2.95 44.92 21.33
N SER A 251 3.31 45.83 20.41
CA SER A 251 4.55 46.04 19.66
C SER A 251 5.79 46.55 20.43
N GLY A 252 6.96 46.48 19.78
CA GLY A 252 8.19 47.20 20.17
C GLY A 252 9.21 47.36 19.03
N THR A 253 9.94 48.48 19.00
CA THR A 253 10.94 48.90 17.98
C THR A 253 12.36 48.99 18.62
N ALA A 254 13.48 49.43 18.01
CA ALA A 254 13.79 50.11 16.74
C ALA A 254 15.29 49.89 16.35
N ALA A 255 15.75 50.55 15.26
CA ALA A 255 17.14 51.02 15.02
C ALA A 255 18.26 49.95 14.77
N ASN A 256 18.98 49.96 13.63
CA ASN A 256 20.11 50.85 13.19
C ASN A 256 21.46 50.56 13.92
N ASP A 257 22.66 50.59 13.33
CA ASP A 257 23.12 50.79 11.93
C ASP A 257 24.53 50.11 11.73
N PRO A 258 25.57 50.58 10.99
CA PRO A 258 26.32 49.69 10.08
C PRO A 258 27.82 49.49 10.42
N SER A 259 28.48 48.55 9.72
CA SER A 259 29.93 48.61 9.51
C SER A 259 30.34 47.87 8.23
N ARG A 260 30.95 48.61 7.31
CA ARG A 260 31.38 48.16 5.97
C ARG A 260 32.85 48.50 5.82
N MET A 261 33.73 47.50 5.87
CA MET A 261 35.15 47.67 5.50
C MET A 261 35.51 46.69 4.39
N ALA A 262 36.19 47.21 3.38
CA ALA A 262 36.75 46.44 2.28
C ALA A 262 38.19 46.03 2.57
N ALA A 263 38.61 44.89 2.02
CA ALA A 263 40.01 44.51 1.90
C ALA A 263 40.24 43.88 0.51
N ALA A 264 41.47 44.02 0.01
CA ALA A 264 41.84 43.88 -1.39
C ALA A 264 42.06 42.41 -1.84
N PRO A 265 42.09 42.14 -3.17
CA PRO A 265 42.32 40.80 -3.70
C PRO A 265 43.81 40.51 -3.93
N GLU A 266 44.25 39.27 -3.68
CA GLU A 266 45.30 38.59 -4.46
C GLU A 266 45.44 37.12 -4.03
N GLY A 267 45.93 36.26 -4.93
CA GLY A 267 46.13 34.83 -4.66
C GLY A 267 45.38 33.90 -5.62
N ALA A 268 45.77 33.90 -6.89
CA ALA A 268 45.26 32.97 -7.89
C ALA A 268 45.66 31.52 -7.54
N ARG A 269 44.79 30.80 -6.82
CA ARG A 269 44.87 29.34 -6.71
C ARG A 269 44.57 28.74 -8.08
N PRO A 270 45.31 27.70 -8.53
CA PRO A 270 45.00 27.02 -9.79
C PRO A 270 43.57 26.51 -9.74
N ALA A 271 42.84 26.67 -10.85
CA ALA A 271 41.46 26.23 -10.99
C ALA A 271 41.38 24.70 -10.88
N ALA A 272 41.22 24.22 -9.64
CA ALA A 272 41.00 22.81 -9.37
C ALA A 272 39.72 22.41 -10.11
N GLN A 273 39.86 21.50 -11.07
CA GLN A 273 38.72 20.87 -11.72
C GLN A 273 37.96 20.12 -10.64
N THR A 274 36.89 20.73 -10.13
CA THR A 274 35.91 20.09 -9.24
C THR A 274 35.12 19.11 -10.08
N SER A 275 35.74 17.96 -10.38
CA SER A 275 35.07 16.82 -10.98
C SER A 275 33.91 16.43 -10.10
N ASP A 276 32.73 16.27 -10.70
CA ASP A 276 31.55 15.79 -9.99
C ASP A 276 31.83 14.37 -9.47
N ARG A 277 31.83 14.21 -8.14
CA ARG A 277 32.11 12.94 -7.46
C ARG A 277 30.83 12.20 -7.04
N ARG A 278 29.66 12.74 -7.40
CA ARG A 278 28.34 12.15 -7.16
C ARG A 278 28.28 10.70 -7.65
N ALA A 279 27.57 9.85 -6.90
CA ALA A 279 27.38 8.46 -7.26
C ALA A 279 26.68 8.32 -8.63
N LYS A 280 27.27 7.53 -9.53
CA LYS A 280 26.65 7.21 -10.83
C LYS A 280 25.52 6.20 -10.62
N LEU A 281 24.28 6.65 -10.84
CA LEU A 281 23.06 5.88 -10.55
C LEU A 281 23.03 4.50 -11.24
N GLN A 282 23.54 4.41 -12.47
CA GLN A 282 23.64 3.17 -13.24
C GLN A 282 24.57 2.11 -12.62
N ASP A 283 25.57 2.55 -11.84
CA ASP A 283 26.57 1.68 -11.23
C ASP A 283 26.06 1.14 -9.88
N VAL A 284 25.31 1.97 -9.14
CA VAL A 284 24.83 1.67 -7.77
C VAL A 284 23.44 1.04 -7.70
N LEU A 285 22.60 1.20 -8.72
CA LEU A 285 21.25 0.62 -8.76
C LEU A 285 21.23 -0.78 -9.39
N THR A 286 20.19 -1.56 -9.10
CA THR A 286 19.86 -2.77 -9.86
C THR A 286 19.46 -2.43 -11.32
N PRO A 287 19.54 -3.37 -12.28
CA PRO A 287 19.18 -3.09 -13.68
C PRO A 287 17.75 -2.61 -13.89
N ASP A 288 16.80 -3.04 -13.05
CA ASP A 288 15.42 -2.55 -13.03
C ASP A 288 15.24 -1.20 -12.34
N GLN A 289 16.34 -0.62 -11.82
CA GLN A 289 16.42 0.62 -11.06
C GLN A 289 15.54 0.69 -9.80
N LYS A 290 15.05 -0.45 -9.29
CA LYS A 290 14.14 -0.50 -8.13
C LYS A 290 14.84 -0.53 -6.78
N ARG A 291 16.09 -0.98 -6.70
CA ARG A 291 16.86 -1.12 -5.45
C ARG A 291 18.32 -0.69 -5.65
N LEU A 292 19.04 -0.48 -4.55
CA LEU A 292 20.51 -0.52 -4.59
C LEU A 292 21.02 -1.93 -4.91
N ARG A 293 22.14 -2.00 -5.63
CA ARG A 293 22.89 -3.22 -5.93
C ARG A 293 23.96 -3.38 -4.85
N GLY A 294 23.72 -4.17 -3.80
CA GLY A 294 24.66 -4.33 -2.67
C GLY A 294 26.11 -4.64 -3.08
N ALA A 295 26.31 -5.42 -4.15
CA ALA A 295 27.63 -5.74 -4.71
C ALA A 295 28.42 -4.52 -5.23
N ALA A 296 27.77 -3.43 -5.62
CA ALA A 296 28.44 -2.20 -6.07
C ALA A 296 29.18 -1.47 -4.93
N PHE A 297 28.84 -1.79 -3.68
CA PHE A 297 29.41 -1.16 -2.49
C PHE A 297 30.49 -2.00 -1.81
N THR A 298 30.75 -3.23 -2.28
CA THR A 298 31.70 -4.15 -1.63
C THR A 298 33.08 -3.53 -1.40
N MET A 299 33.67 -2.90 -2.43
CA MET A 299 34.99 -2.25 -2.31
C MET A 299 34.98 -1.03 -1.38
N ILE A 300 33.85 -0.32 -1.32
CA ILE A 300 33.66 0.88 -0.49
C ILE A 300 33.51 0.50 0.98
N LEU A 301 32.83 -0.61 1.27
CA LEU A 301 32.71 -1.15 2.63
C LEU A 301 34.01 -1.79 3.15
N LEU A 302 35.01 -1.98 2.30
CA LEU A 302 36.35 -2.40 2.68
C LEU A 302 37.29 -1.21 2.96
N ASP A 303 36.92 0.01 2.58
CA ASP A 303 37.71 1.23 2.83
C ASP A 303 37.82 1.51 4.35
N PRO A 304 39.04 1.65 4.91
CA PRO A 304 39.24 1.95 6.33
C PRO A 304 38.50 3.22 6.82
N THR A 305 38.35 4.25 5.97
CA THR A 305 37.66 5.49 6.31
C THR A 305 36.16 5.28 6.50
N VAL A 306 35.54 4.51 5.59
CA VAL A 306 34.13 4.11 5.66
C VAL A 306 33.91 3.18 6.86
N ARG A 307 34.78 2.20 7.07
CA ARG A 307 34.68 1.28 8.22
C ARG A 307 34.84 2.00 9.56
N GLY A 308 35.67 3.04 9.64
CA GLY A 308 35.87 3.83 10.86
C GLY A 308 34.64 4.60 11.35
N VAL A 309 33.65 4.87 10.48
CA VAL A 309 32.41 5.59 10.83
C VAL A 309 31.17 4.69 10.92
N LEU A 310 31.25 3.44 10.47
CA LEU A 310 30.11 2.53 10.41
C LEU A 310 29.92 1.74 11.71
N PRO A 311 28.68 1.59 12.21
CA PRO A 311 28.39 0.66 13.30
C PRO A 311 28.55 -0.79 12.81
N ASN A 312 29.20 -1.64 13.60
CA ASN A 312 29.41 -3.08 13.34
C ASN A 312 30.13 -3.35 12.00
N ALA A 313 31.18 -2.58 11.69
CA ALA A 313 31.94 -2.62 10.44
C ALA A 313 32.69 -3.94 10.16
N GLU A 314 32.63 -4.91 11.06
CA GLU A 314 33.03 -6.30 10.88
C GLU A 314 31.99 -7.17 10.14
N GLN A 315 30.71 -6.78 10.11
CA GLN A 315 29.62 -7.58 9.53
C GLN A 315 29.34 -7.27 8.06
N THR A 316 30.37 -7.16 7.22
CA THR A 316 30.28 -6.70 5.81
C THR A 316 29.20 -7.42 4.98
N VAL A 317 29.03 -8.74 5.16
CA VAL A 317 28.01 -9.55 4.44
C VAL A 317 26.58 -9.17 4.85
N ARG A 318 26.36 -8.84 6.12
CA ARG A 318 25.06 -8.35 6.60
C ARG A 318 24.79 -6.97 6.04
N ILE A 319 25.80 -6.10 6.06
CA ILE A 319 25.74 -4.72 5.61
C ILE A 319 25.38 -4.61 4.12
N THR A 320 25.96 -5.43 3.23
CA THR A 320 25.58 -5.45 1.80
C THR A 320 24.14 -5.90 1.56
N GLY A 321 23.60 -6.77 2.42
CA GLY A 321 22.18 -7.08 2.49
C GLY A 321 21.32 -5.85 2.82
N LEU A 322 21.68 -5.12 3.89
CA LEU A 322 20.95 -3.90 4.31
C LEU A 322 20.92 -2.81 3.23
N LEU A 323 22.02 -2.63 2.48
CA LEU A 323 22.05 -1.68 1.36
C LEU A 323 20.98 -2.02 0.31
N SER A 324 20.79 -3.30 0.02
CA SER A 324 19.83 -3.79 -0.98
C SER A 324 18.36 -3.64 -0.53
N GLU A 325 18.10 -3.27 0.73
CA GLU A 325 16.77 -2.87 1.20
C GLU A 325 16.37 -1.47 0.74
N MET A 326 17.33 -0.59 0.43
CA MET A 326 17.00 0.76 -0.02
C MET A 326 16.43 0.76 -1.44
N GLY A 327 15.29 1.42 -1.60
CA GLY A 327 14.63 1.62 -2.88
C GLY A 327 15.38 2.59 -3.78
N GLY A 328 15.26 2.34 -5.07
CA GLY A 328 15.96 3.11 -6.10
C GLY A 328 15.47 4.55 -6.22
N LEU A 329 14.19 4.85 -5.96
CA LEU A 329 13.69 6.23 -5.96
C LEU A 329 14.26 7.05 -4.77
N PRO A 330 14.22 6.58 -3.51
CA PRO A 330 14.96 7.21 -2.41
C PRO A 330 16.46 7.40 -2.72
N ALA A 331 17.13 6.39 -3.27
CA ALA A 331 18.54 6.50 -3.66
C ALA A 331 18.78 7.58 -4.73
N LYS A 332 17.93 7.65 -5.77
CA LYS A 332 17.96 8.67 -6.82
C LYS A 332 17.79 10.08 -6.26
N LEU A 333 16.88 10.27 -5.31
CA LEU A 333 16.68 11.56 -4.66
C LEU A 333 17.91 11.96 -3.82
N LEU A 334 18.41 11.07 -2.95
CA LEU A 334 19.61 11.34 -2.13
C LEU A 334 20.82 11.74 -2.99
N VAL A 335 21.10 10.99 -4.04
CA VAL A 335 22.20 11.27 -4.98
C VAL A 335 21.91 12.52 -5.82
N GLY A 336 20.68 12.69 -6.30
CA GLY A 336 20.26 13.79 -7.17
C GLY A 336 20.24 15.15 -6.49
N ASP A 337 19.75 15.20 -5.25
CA ASP A 337 19.53 16.44 -4.50
C ASP A 337 20.67 16.84 -3.58
N LEU A 338 21.32 15.88 -2.92
CA LEU A 338 22.45 16.16 -2.01
C LEU A 338 23.80 15.97 -2.70
N GLY A 339 23.83 15.34 -3.87
CA GLY A 339 25.09 15.02 -4.56
C GLY A 339 25.88 13.90 -3.91
N LEU A 340 25.24 13.02 -3.13
CA LEU A 340 25.97 12.00 -2.39
C LEU A 340 26.88 11.17 -3.31
N ARG A 341 28.15 11.14 -2.94
CA ARG A 341 29.15 10.18 -3.44
C ARG A 341 28.78 8.76 -3.02
N THR A 342 29.38 7.74 -3.63
CA THR A 342 29.01 6.34 -3.37
C THR A 342 29.34 5.88 -1.95
N ASP A 343 30.42 6.40 -1.34
CA ASP A 343 30.80 6.22 0.07
C ASP A 343 29.78 6.90 1.01
N GLN A 344 29.46 8.17 0.76
CA GLN A 344 28.44 8.90 1.51
C GLN A 344 27.06 8.22 1.45
N LEU A 345 26.68 7.67 0.29
CA LEU A 345 25.43 6.95 0.09
C LEU A 345 25.37 5.66 0.91
N ALA A 346 26.46 4.87 0.91
CA ALA A 346 26.56 3.65 1.73
C ALA A 346 26.41 3.98 3.21
N VAL A 347 27.21 4.93 3.71
CA VAL A 347 27.18 5.39 5.10
C VAL A 347 25.79 5.91 5.48
N THR A 348 25.19 6.78 4.66
CA THR A 348 23.84 7.30 4.88
C THR A 348 22.82 6.18 5.04
N THR A 349 22.84 5.19 4.14
CA THR A 349 21.89 4.07 4.14
C THR A 349 22.00 3.23 5.41
N ILE A 350 23.23 2.89 5.83
CA ILE A 350 23.49 2.01 6.97
C ILE A 350 23.18 2.73 8.29
N THR A 351 23.58 4.00 8.42
CA THR A 351 23.26 4.82 9.60
C THR A 351 21.75 5.06 9.71
N LEU A 352 21.05 5.30 8.59
CA LEU A 352 19.58 5.37 8.57
C LEU A 352 18.94 4.07 9.05
N PHE A 353 19.39 2.91 8.55
CA PHE A 353 18.88 1.61 8.98
C PHE A 353 19.09 1.39 10.49
N SER A 354 20.28 1.69 11.00
CA SER A 354 20.63 1.53 12.43
C SER A 354 19.89 2.52 13.36
N ALA A 355 19.60 3.73 12.86
CA ALA A 355 18.85 4.74 13.59
C ALA A 355 17.34 4.45 13.65
N LEU A 356 16.75 4.01 12.54
CA LEU A 356 15.30 3.79 12.40
C LEU A 356 14.85 2.38 12.78
N GLY A 357 15.70 1.37 12.61
CA GLY A 357 15.32 -0.04 12.65
C GLY A 357 14.69 -0.52 11.33
N GLU A 358 14.65 -1.84 11.16
CA GLU A 358 14.31 -2.52 9.89
C GLU A 358 12.93 -2.13 9.33
N ASP A 359 11.88 -2.17 10.15
CA ASP A 359 10.51 -1.85 9.73
C ASP A 359 10.37 -0.40 9.25
N MET A 360 10.86 0.55 10.04
CA MET A 360 10.76 1.98 9.72
C MET A 360 11.66 2.35 8.55
N PHE A 361 12.83 1.73 8.43
CA PHE A 361 13.70 1.89 7.26
C PHE A 361 13.01 1.37 5.99
N ARG A 362 12.52 0.12 5.97
CA ARG A 362 11.84 -0.44 4.79
C ARG A 362 10.61 0.39 4.38
N ARG A 363 9.83 0.89 5.33
CA ARG A 363 8.65 1.75 5.06
C ARG A 363 9.02 3.14 4.52
N SER A 364 10.14 3.71 4.97
CA SER A 364 10.52 5.10 4.62
C SER A 364 11.42 5.15 3.39
N PHE A 365 12.44 4.30 3.33
CA PHE A 365 13.49 4.30 2.29
C PHE A 365 13.48 3.04 1.41
N GLY A 366 12.61 2.06 1.66
CA GLY A 366 12.59 0.78 0.93
C GLY A 366 11.79 0.78 -0.37
N VAL A 367 11.13 -0.35 -0.66
CA VAL A 367 10.31 -0.55 -1.88
C VAL A 367 8.92 -1.09 -1.51
N PRO A 368 7.84 -0.31 -1.68
CA PRO A 368 7.82 1.13 -1.96
C PRO A 368 8.24 1.95 -0.72
N GLY A 369 9.07 2.97 -0.92
CA GLY A 369 9.45 3.93 0.12
C GLY A 369 8.53 5.15 0.12
N ASN A 370 8.43 5.83 1.25
CA ASN A 370 7.70 7.10 1.37
C ASN A 370 8.56 8.25 0.85
N LEU A 371 8.24 8.76 -0.35
CA LEU A 371 9.05 9.82 -0.99
C LEU A 371 8.95 11.17 -0.28
N ASP A 372 7.83 11.51 0.36
CA ASP A 372 7.67 12.78 1.08
C ASP A 372 8.53 12.82 2.36
N TYR A 373 8.69 11.66 3.01
CA TYR A 373 9.62 11.46 4.12
C TYR A 373 11.05 11.70 3.65
N VAL A 374 11.43 11.11 2.50
CA VAL A 374 12.77 11.27 1.90
C VAL A 374 13.01 12.73 1.49
N GLY A 375 12.02 13.40 0.89
CA GLY A 375 12.08 14.82 0.55
C GLY A 375 12.36 15.70 1.78
N LYS A 376 11.64 15.48 2.88
CA LYS A 376 11.86 16.22 4.14
C LYS A 376 13.18 15.87 4.85
N PHE A 377 13.69 14.65 4.67
CA PHE A 377 15.07 14.31 5.07
C PHE A 377 16.08 15.15 4.26
N ILE A 378 15.91 15.23 2.94
CA ILE A 378 16.76 15.97 2.02
C ILE A 378 16.72 17.48 2.29
N GLU A 379 15.54 18.08 2.48
CA GLU A 379 15.39 19.50 2.85
C GLU A 379 16.21 19.85 4.09
N ARG A 380 16.18 18.98 5.11
CA ARG A 380 16.93 19.16 6.36
C ARG A 380 18.42 18.93 6.20
N ALA A 381 18.81 17.97 5.38
CA ALA A 381 20.21 17.75 5.03
C ALA A 381 20.78 18.98 4.30
N LYS A 382 20.08 19.50 3.29
CA LYS A 382 20.43 20.78 2.62
C LYS A 382 20.51 21.95 3.61
N ALA A 383 19.52 22.10 4.49
CA ALA A 383 19.52 23.16 5.52
C ALA A 383 20.65 23.03 6.57
N ALA A 384 21.19 21.82 6.76
CA ALA A 384 22.36 21.55 7.60
C ALA A 384 23.70 21.62 6.83
N GLY A 385 23.68 22.02 5.55
CA GLY A 385 24.88 22.11 4.72
C GLY A 385 25.42 20.77 4.21
N ILE A 386 24.62 19.70 4.25
CA ILE A 386 25.02 18.37 3.76
C ILE A 386 25.03 18.34 2.23
N ASP A 387 26.19 18.01 1.67
CA ASP A 387 26.49 18.01 0.24
C ASP A 387 27.52 16.92 -0.17
N GLN A 388 27.96 16.95 -1.43
CA GLN A 388 29.00 16.04 -1.95
C GLN A 388 30.39 16.19 -1.31
N ASN A 389 30.67 17.29 -0.61
CA ASN A 389 31.97 17.59 0.02
C ASN A 389 31.97 17.23 1.51
N THR A 390 30.80 17.04 2.10
CA THR A 390 30.60 16.72 3.51
C THR A 390 31.36 15.46 3.93
N ASP A 391 32.04 15.53 5.07
CA ASP A 391 32.78 14.41 5.65
C ASP A 391 31.84 13.29 6.15
N LEU A 392 32.32 12.05 6.12
CA LEU A 392 31.55 10.87 6.51
C LEU A 392 31.15 10.89 8.00
N ALA A 393 32.02 11.35 8.91
CA ALA A 393 31.69 11.44 10.33
C ALA A 393 30.64 12.55 10.59
N ALA A 394 30.73 13.68 9.89
CA ALA A 394 29.74 14.75 9.95
C ALA A 394 28.35 14.27 9.48
N LEU A 395 28.30 13.47 8.41
CA LEU A 395 27.09 12.86 7.88
C LEU A 395 26.46 11.87 8.88
N VAL A 396 27.25 11.00 9.50
CA VAL A 396 26.78 10.09 10.58
C VAL A 396 26.26 10.85 11.78
N ALA A 397 26.96 11.91 12.21
CA ALA A 397 26.55 12.75 13.33
C ALA A 397 25.22 13.48 13.05
N PHE A 398 25.03 14.00 11.84
CA PHE A 398 23.77 14.62 11.40
C PHE A 398 22.60 13.64 11.48
N ILE A 399 22.73 12.45 10.87
CA ILE A 399 21.67 11.43 10.86
C ILE A 399 21.35 10.99 12.30
N THR A 400 22.37 10.67 13.10
CA THR A 400 22.20 10.24 14.50
C THR A 400 21.50 11.30 15.34
N LYS A 401 21.90 12.57 15.22
CA LYS A 401 21.28 13.71 15.92
C LYS A 401 19.82 13.92 15.50
N MET A 402 19.51 13.79 14.21
CA MET A 402 18.14 13.95 13.70
C MET A 402 17.17 12.88 14.22
N PHE A 403 17.65 11.65 14.41
CA PHE A 403 16.83 10.51 14.84
C PHE A 403 16.97 10.15 16.33
N ALA A 404 17.79 10.84 17.11
CA ALA A 404 17.98 10.60 18.55
C ALA A 404 16.67 10.61 19.38
N ASN A 405 15.65 11.35 18.92
CA ASN A 405 14.34 11.45 19.58
C ASN A 405 13.33 10.39 19.11
N VAL A 406 13.66 9.57 18.11
CA VAL A 406 12.81 8.46 17.69
C VAL A 406 13.02 7.32 18.69
N LYS A 407 11.98 6.99 19.46
CA LYS A 407 11.99 5.81 20.34
C LYS A 407 12.29 4.59 19.48
N LYS A 408 13.49 4.02 19.62
CA LYS A 408 13.83 2.75 18.98
C LYS A 408 12.84 1.70 19.48
N ALA A 409 12.21 0.98 18.55
CA ALA A 409 11.51 -0.24 18.89
C ALA A 409 12.50 -1.19 19.60
N PRO A 410 12.06 -1.96 20.61
CA PRO A 410 12.95 -2.93 21.26
C PRO A 410 13.46 -3.90 20.19
N GLN A 411 14.76 -3.87 19.94
CA GLN A 411 15.39 -4.85 19.06
C GLN A 411 15.19 -6.21 19.71
N ALA A 412 14.44 -7.10 19.04
CA ALA A 412 14.39 -8.49 19.43
C ALA A 412 15.84 -9.01 19.45
N ALA A 413 16.30 -9.51 20.60
CA ALA A 413 17.63 -10.06 20.72
C ALA A 413 17.71 -11.32 19.85
N VAL A 414 18.32 -11.19 18.68
CA VAL A 414 18.61 -12.32 17.79
C VAL A 414 19.83 -13.03 18.37
N THR A 415 19.55 -14.05 19.19
CA THR A 415 20.49 -15.10 19.60
C THR A 415 20.70 -16.09 18.46
#